data_AF-A0A0F2SBR9-F1
#
_entry.id   AF-A0A0F2SBR9-F1
#
_cell.length_a   1.000
_cell.length_b   1.000
_cell.length_c   1.000
_cell.angle_alpha   90.00
_cell.angle_beta   90.00
_cell.angle_gamma   90.00
#
_symmetry.space_group_name_H-M   'P 1'
#
loop_
_entity.id
_entity.type
_entity.pdbx_description
1 polymer ?
#
loop_
_entity_poly.entity_id
_entity_poly.type
_entity_poly.pdbx_seq_one_letter_code
_entity_poly.pdbx_strand_id
1 'polypeptide(L)'
;MTTQQKLGINPKLISIITGKEFSEVESNPGIELLPGKYAQGIAKYMLTSEDYSEDLNDQECKYKLKCTQCGHIDYYDVGRIAYDIKDRSKKKLNSTQDTGEKEFSDPLDMQFGGYFRCNHCNSGGPWKIPSHTLRELKVEIMSSFLAASFKLEALNQSKVIYGKMVSEDGYYYTWLTDYEEHYLNKLSQNPINALIWNRLGNSYFRAGRSDLAAVAYEQAIRHDSKQMESHYSLGHILLDNGDREAGIVHLRLTLMTAHTYPYLDPADMRDMLAETLIMLIEEIENNEQLAEWLPLREEIEAYSGGAFNSSQISEISEIVLDLDTEDITSLYPLAEMYMGKWNEKLLTKKRSVRLNKVVVHSKKKKPTKKSKHKKASKK
;
A
#
# COMPACT_ATOMS: atom_id res chain seq x y z
N MET A 1 -1.44 -32.45 -0.36
CA MET A 1 -0.44 -31.40 -0.60
C MET A 1 0.24 -31.12 0.72
N THR A 2 1.56 -31.23 0.78
CA THR A 2 2.33 -30.82 1.97
C THR A 2 2.11 -29.32 2.21
N THR A 3 2.13 -28.87 3.47
CA THR A 3 1.87 -27.47 3.84
C THR A 3 2.80 -26.48 3.11
N GLN A 4 3.99 -26.93 2.69
CA GLN A 4 4.95 -26.20 1.85
C GLN A 4 4.44 -25.86 0.43
N GLN A 5 3.52 -26.64 -0.15
CA GLN A 5 2.95 -26.38 -1.48
C GLN A 5 1.87 -25.29 -1.48
N LYS A 6 1.46 -24.78 -0.32
CA LYS A 6 0.35 -23.82 -0.20
C LYS A 6 0.70 -22.38 -0.58
N LEU A 7 1.99 -22.01 -0.54
CA LEU A 7 2.41 -20.62 -0.72
C LEU A 7 2.74 -20.24 -2.19
N GLY A 8 2.46 -21.10 -3.17
CA GLY A 8 2.61 -20.84 -4.62
C GLY A 8 3.62 -19.75 -5.02
N ILE A 9 4.87 -20.10 -5.31
CA ILE A 9 5.94 -19.13 -5.63
C ILE A 9 6.09 -19.03 -7.16
N ASN A 10 6.23 -17.82 -7.70
CA ASN A 10 6.46 -17.66 -9.14
C ASN A 10 7.91 -18.08 -9.52
N PRO A 11 8.14 -19.10 -10.37
CA PRO A 11 9.49 -19.48 -10.78
C PRO A 11 10.24 -18.36 -11.52
N LYS A 12 9.52 -17.44 -12.16
CA LYS A 12 10.13 -16.29 -12.84
C LYS A 12 10.77 -15.32 -11.86
N LEU A 13 10.18 -15.15 -10.68
CA LEU A 13 10.79 -14.35 -9.60
C LEU A 13 12.15 -14.92 -9.22
N ILE A 14 12.24 -16.24 -9.01
CA ILE A 14 13.49 -16.93 -8.67
C ILE A 14 14.52 -16.80 -9.79
N SER A 15 14.10 -17.00 -11.04
CA SER A 15 14.98 -16.85 -12.21
C SER A 15 15.60 -15.45 -12.30
N ILE A 16 14.79 -14.39 -12.16
CA ILE A 16 15.27 -13.00 -12.23
C ILE A 16 16.27 -12.70 -11.10
N ILE A 17 15.99 -13.13 -9.87
CA ILE A 17 16.85 -12.82 -8.72
C ILE A 17 18.16 -13.60 -8.74
N THR A 18 18.10 -14.88 -9.11
CA THR A 18 19.27 -15.77 -9.13
C THR A 18 20.09 -15.64 -10.41
N GLY A 19 19.53 -15.06 -11.47
CA GLY A 19 20.12 -15.01 -12.81
C GLY A 19 20.14 -16.35 -13.54
N LYS A 20 19.51 -17.40 -12.98
CA LYS A 20 19.38 -18.71 -13.62
C LYS A 20 18.40 -18.65 -14.79
N GLU A 21 18.62 -19.47 -15.81
CA GLU A 21 17.65 -19.61 -16.88
C GLU A 21 16.31 -20.14 -16.34
N PHE A 22 15.20 -19.66 -16.90
CA PHE A 22 13.86 -20.02 -16.45
C PHE A 22 13.60 -21.54 -16.54
N SER A 23 14.23 -22.23 -17.50
CA SER A 23 14.19 -23.68 -17.69
C SER A 23 14.85 -24.48 -16.56
N GLU A 24 15.78 -23.87 -15.83
CA GLU A 24 16.53 -24.50 -14.74
C GLU A 24 15.83 -24.33 -13.38
N VAL A 25 14.85 -23.43 -13.30
CA VAL A 25 14.06 -23.21 -12.09
C VAL A 25 12.91 -24.20 -12.04
N GLU A 26 12.72 -24.83 -10.88
CA GLU A 26 11.60 -25.73 -10.65
C GLU A 26 10.27 -25.05 -10.95
N SER A 27 9.35 -25.76 -11.60
CA SER A 27 8.05 -25.20 -12.00
C SER A 27 7.15 -24.83 -10.80
N ASN A 28 7.39 -25.46 -9.65
CA ASN A 28 6.73 -25.16 -8.39
C ASN A 28 7.78 -25.00 -7.28
N PRO A 29 8.49 -23.87 -7.22
CA PRO A 29 9.54 -23.65 -6.22
C PRO A 29 8.97 -23.73 -4.81
N GLY A 30 9.67 -24.43 -3.91
CA GLY A 30 9.38 -24.39 -2.49
C GLY A 30 10.03 -23.20 -1.77
N ILE A 31 9.74 -23.09 -0.48
CA ILE A 31 10.18 -21.99 0.39
C ILE A 31 11.71 -21.95 0.50
N GLU A 32 12.35 -23.12 0.45
CA GLU A 32 13.81 -23.28 0.47
C GLU A 32 14.52 -22.61 -0.71
N LEU A 33 13.79 -22.35 -1.80
CA LEU A 33 14.30 -21.64 -2.97
C LEU A 33 14.09 -20.12 -2.89
N LEU A 34 13.38 -19.60 -1.87
CA LEU A 34 13.25 -18.16 -1.68
C LEU A 34 14.63 -17.56 -1.36
N PRO A 35 15.08 -16.57 -2.15
CA PRO A 35 16.35 -15.89 -1.92
C PRO A 35 16.22 -14.84 -0.81
N GLY A 36 17.36 -14.31 -0.37
CA GLY A 36 17.40 -13.29 0.69
C GLY A 36 17.68 -13.88 2.07
N LYS A 37 17.85 -12.98 3.03
CA LYS A 37 18.18 -13.28 4.42
C LYS A 37 16.93 -13.64 5.23
N TYR A 38 15.80 -12.98 4.95
CA TYR A 38 14.64 -13.03 5.85
C TYR A 38 13.49 -13.92 5.34
N ALA A 39 13.32 -14.01 4.02
CA ALA A 39 12.14 -14.60 3.39
C ALA A 39 11.80 -16.02 3.88
N GLN A 40 12.79 -16.90 4.06
CA GLN A 40 12.56 -18.27 4.51
C GLN A 40 12.11 -18.35 5.98
N GLY A 41 12.64 -17.48 6.84
CA GLY A 41 12.24 -17.40 8.24
C GLY A 41 10.79 -16.93 8.36
N ILE A 42 10.47 -15.87 7.61
CA ILE A 42 9.11 -15.31 7.52
C ILE A 42 8.13 -16.35 7.00
N ALA A 43 8.44 -17.04 5.90
CA ALA A 43 7.58 -18.08 5.34
C ALA A 43 7.34 -19.23 6.32
N LYS A 44 8.33 -19.60 7.15
CA LYS A 44 8.16 -20.61 8.20
C LYS A 44 7.24 -20.10 9.29
N TYR A 45 7.46 -18.86 9.78
CA TYR A 45 6.61 -18.23 10.79
C TYR A 45 5.13 -18.22 10.35
N MET A 46 4.85 -17.74 9.14
CA MET A 46 3.51 -17.72 8.54
C MET A 46 2.83 -19.09 8.48
N LEU A 47 3.59 -20.18 8.38
CA LEU A 47 3.05 -21.54 8.35
C LEU A 47 2.85 -22.16 9.73
N THR A 48 3.47 -21.61 10.78
CA THR A 48 3.51 -22.21 12.12
C THR A 48 2.81 -21.40 13.20
N SER A 49 2.66 -20.08 13.04
CA SER A 49 2.04 -19.25 14.07
C SER A 49 0.51 -19.42 14.06
N GLU A 50 -0.05 -19.65 15.24
CA GLU A 50 -1.51 -19.64 15.46
C GLU A 50 -2.07 -18.22 15.23
N ASP A 51 -1.30 -17.18 15.59
CA ASP A 51 -1.64 -15.77 15.38
C ASP A 51 -1.88 -15.41 13.90
N TYR A 52 -1.05 -15.93 12.98
CA TYR A 52 -1.27 -15.71 11.54
C TYR A 52 -2.53 -16.44 11.03
N SER A 53 -2.93 -17.53 11.69
CA SER A 53 -4.13 -18.28 11.35
C SER A 53 -5.42 -17.64 11.88
N GLU A 54 -5.35 -16.88 12.99
CA GLU A 54 -6.50 -16.19 13.58
C GLU A 54 -6.84 -14.89 12.83
N ASP A 55 -5.86 -14.08 12.45
CA ASP A 55 -6.08 -12.86 11.63
C ASP A 55 -6.59 -13.17 10.21
N LEU A 56 -6.24 -14.35 9.67
CA LEU A 56 -6.75 -14.82 8.38
C LEU A 56 -8.18 -15.34 8.46
N ASN A 57 -8.58 -15.99 9.57
CA ASN A 57 -9.83 -16.77 9.64
C ASN A 57 -11.11 -15.92 9.62
N ASP A 58 -11.09 -14.68 10.10
CA ASP A 58 -12.27 -13.80 10.03
C ASP A 58 -12.40 -13.05 8.69
N GLN A 59 -11.40 -13.15 7.79
CA GLN A 59 -11.33 -12.37 6.56
C GLN A 59 -11.21 -13.17 5.26
N GLU A 60 -11.12 -14.50 5.29
CA GLU A 60 -10.91 -15.31 4.07
C GLU A 60 -11.97 -15.04 2.98
N CYS A 61 -11.52 -14.62 1.80
CA CYS A 61 -12.35 -14.38 0.62
C CYS A 61 -12.24 -15.55 -0.36
N LYS A 62 -12.58 -16.76 0.10
CA LYS A 62 -12.40 -17.99 -0.70
C LYS A 62 -13.52 -18.22 -1.70
N TYR A 63 -13.16 -18.25 -2.98
CA TYR A 63 -14.08 -18.54 -4.07
C TYR A 63 -13.56 -19.66 -4.97
N LYS A 64 -14.49 -20.44 -5.51
CA LYS A 64 -14.18 -21.55 -6.41
C LYS A 64 -13.77 -21.01 -7.79
N LEU A 65 -12.55 -21.26 -8.23
CA LEU A 65 -12.04 -20.83 -9.52
C LEU A 65 -11.52 -22.01 -10.34
N LYS A 66 -11.57 -21.89 -11.67
CA LYS A 66 -10.97 -22.86 -12.60
C LYS A 66 -9.71 -22.26 -13.21
N CYS A 67 -8.57 -22.92 -13.01
CA CYS A 67 -7.35 -22.61 -13.73
C CYS A 67 -7.55 -22.96 -15.22
N THR A 68 -7.36 -21.99 -16.12
CA THR A 68 -7.53 -22.24 -17.56
C THR A 68 -6.37 -23.03 -18.16
N GLN A 69 -5.20 -22.99 -17.53
CA GLN A 69 -3.99 -23.68 -18.00
C GLN A 69 -4.05 -25.20 -17.83
N CYS A 70 -4.47 -25.70 -16.66
CA CYS A 70 -4.53 -27.14 -16.40
C CYS A 70 -5.96 -27.68 -16.21
N GLY A 71 -6.96 -26.80 -16.18
CA GLY A 71 -8.35 -27.18 -15.96
C GLY A 71 -8.72 -27.52 -14.51
N HIS A 72 -7.77 -27.49 -13.59
CA HIS A 72 -7.99 -27.75 -12.16
C HIS A 72 -8.94 -26.71 -11.55
N ILE A 73 -9.80 -27.18 -10.65
CA ILE A 73 -10.82 -26.37 -9.98
C ILE A 73 -10.62 -26.51 -8.49
N ASP A 74 -10.47 -25.39 -7.80
CA ASP A 74 -10.28 -25.36 -6.34
C ASP A 74 -10.80 -24.04 -5.77
N TYR A 75 -10.81 -23.92 -4.45
CA TYR A 75 -11.07 -22.68 -3.73
C TYR A 75 -9.78 -21.89 -3.54
N TYR A 76 -9.82 -20.61 -3.90
CA TYR A 76 -8.70 -19.69 -3.75
C TYR A 76 -9.17 -18.46 -3.00
N ASP A 77 -8.32 -17.95 -2.12
CA ASP A 77 -8.56 -16.67 -1.47
C ASP A 77 -8.27 -15.53 -2.46
N VAL A 78 -9.31 -14.82 -2.88
CA VAL A 78 -9.21 -13.74 -3.84
C VAL A 78 -8.91 -12.39 -3.18
N GLY A 79 -8.76 -12.36 -1.85
CA GLY A 79 -8.52 -11.16 -1.05
C GLY A 79 -9.62 -10.12 -1.23
N ARG A 80 -9.24 -8.83 -1.13
CA ARG A 80 -10.19 -7.74 -1.34
C ARG A 80 -10.66 -7.67 -2.79
N ILE A 81 -11.95 -7.41 -2.99
CA ILE A 81 -12.57 -7.29 -4.30
C ILE A 81 -12.77 -5.81 -4.59
N ALA A 82 -12.06 -5.27 -5.58
CA ALA A 82 -12.37 -3.92 -6.08
C ALA A 82 -13.40 -4.01 -7.21
N TYR A 83 -14.42 -3.15 -7.13
CA TYR A 83 -15.46 -3.06 -8.14
C TYR A 83 -15.58 -1.63 -8.67
N ASP A 84 -15.39 -1.46 -9.98
CA ASP A 84 -15.53 -0.17 -10.64
C ASP A 84 -17.00 0.16 -10.88
N ILE A 85 -17.56 1.04 -10.05
CA ILE A 85 -18.87 1.65 -10.33
C ILE A 85 -18.71 2.64 -11.48
N LYS A 86 -18.74 2.14 -12.72
CA LYS A 86 -18.77 2.99 -13.90
C LYS A 86 -19.96 3.95 -13.81
N ASP A 87 -19.71 5.26 -13.91
CA ASP A 87 -20.74 6.28 -14.03
C ASP A 87 -21.53 6.08 -15.34
N ARG A 88 -22.58 5.27 -15.28
CA ARG A 88 -23.45 4.94 -16.43
C ARG A 88 -24.25 6.16 -16.91
N SER A 89 -24.20 7.31 -16.23
CA SER A 89 -24.90 8.54 -16.66
C SER A 89 -24.33 9.14 -17.96
N LYS A 90 -23.05 8.89 -18.28
CA LYS A 90 -22.41 9.44 -19.50
C LYS A 90 -22.56 8.60 -20.76
N LYS A 91 -23.10 7.38 -20.68
CA LYS A 91 -23.35 6.51 -21.86
C LYS A 91 -24.75 6.65 -22.47
N LYS A 92 -25.59 7.58 -21.99
CA LYS A 92 -26.97 7.78 -22.49
C LYS A 92 -27.15 8.86 -23.57
N LEU A 93 -26.08 9.41 -24.12
CA LEU A 93 -26.13 10.18 -25.37
C LEU A 93 -25.30 9.43 -26.41
N ASN A 94 -25.94 8.94 -27.48
CA ASN A 94 -25.33 8.26 -28.64
C ASN A 94 -25.35 6.71 -28.60
N SER A 95 -26.51 6.10 -28.36
CA SER A 95 -26.90 4.90 -29.11
C SER A 95 -28.40 4.66 -28.97
N THR A 96 -29.17 5.13 -29.95
CA THR A 96 -30.50 4.57 -30.24
C THR A 96 -30.30 3.18 -30.84
N GLN A 97 -31.04 2.21 -30.31
CA GLN A 97 -30.95 0.76 -30.58
C GLN A 97 -29.92 0.02 -29.72
N ASP A 98 -30.35 -0.33 -28.52
CA ASP A 98 -29.90 -1.58 -27.89
C ASP A 98 -31.08 -2.17 -27.10
N THR A 99 -31.89 -2.98 -27.78
CA THR A 99 -32.83 -3.89 -27.14
C THR A 99 -32.04 -5.08 -26.62
N GLY A 100 -31.59 -4.96 -25.38
CA GLY A 100 -30.93 -6.04 -24.67
C GLY A 100 -30.73 -5.59 -23.25
N GLU A 101 -31.30 -6.33 -22.31
CA GLU A 101 -30.97 -6.25 -20.89
C GLU A 101 -29.45 -6.47 -20.74
N LYS A 102 -28.65 -5.39 -20.85
CA LYS A 102 -27.23 -5.44 -20.51
C LYS A 102 -27.14 -5.42 -19.00
N GLU A 103 -27.25 -6.63 -18.46
CA GLU A 103 -27.05 -7.01 -17.07
C GLU A 103 -25.82 -6.33 -16.45
N PHE A 104 -25.83 -6.31 -15.12
CA PHE A 104 -24.80 -5.80 -14.23
C PHE A 104 -23.49 -6.65 -14.26
N SER A 105 -22.94 -6.99 -15.44
CA SER A 105 -22.12 -8.22 -15.53
C SER A 105 -21.06 -8.32 -16.64
N ASP A 106 -20.09 -7.39 -16.71
CA ASP A 106 -18.79 -7.77 -17.30
C ASP A 106 -17.82 -8.18 -16.19
N PRO A 107 -17.32 -9.43 -16.14
CA PRO A 107 -16.28 -9.86 -15.18
C PRO A 107 -15.03 -8.97 -15.19
N LEU A 108 -14.81 -8.20 -16.25
CA LEU A 108 -13.77 -7.17 -16.38
C LEU A 108 -13.94 -5.98 -15.43
N ASP A 109 -15.07 -5.85 -14.73
CA ASP A 109 -15.31 -4.76 -13.77
C ASP A 109 -14.86 -5.12 -12.33
N MET A 110 -14.44 -6.38 -12.10
CA MET A 110 -13.94 -6.87 -10.81
C MET A 110 -12.41 -7.02 -10.84
N GLN A 111 -11.76 -6.63 -9.76
CA GLN A 111 -10.33 -6.84 -9.53
C GLN A 111 -10.12 -7.50 -8.17
N PHE A 112 -9.13 -8.38 -8.07
CA PHE A 112 -8.90 -9.22 -6.91
C PHE A 112 -7.51 -8.95 -6.33
N GLY A 113 -7.47 -8.62 -5.04
CA GLY A 113 -6.26 -8.22 -4.32
C GLY A 113 -5.51 -9.37 -3.65
N GLY A 114 -6.07 -10.58 -3.66
CA GLY A 114 -5.42 -11.77 -3.12
C GLY A 114 -4.33 -12.31 -4.05
N TYR A 115 -3.24 -12.80 -3.47
CA TYR A 115 -2.19 -13.49 -4.20
C TYR A 115 -2.38 -15.00 -4.10
N PHE A 116 -2.62 -15.65 -5.24
CA PHE A 116 -2.74 -17.11 -5.31
C PHE A 116 -2.28 -17.64 -6.66
N ARG A 117 -1.77 -18.87 -6.67
CA ARG A 117 -1.39 -19.62 -7.88
C ARG A 117 -2.09 -20.95 -7.89
N CYS A 118 -2.23 -21.58 -9.05
CA CYS A 118 -2.94 -22.84 -9.16
C CYS A 118 -2.27 -23.94 -8.31
N ASN A 119 -3.00 -24.55 -7.40
CA ASN A 119 -2.50 -25.61 -6.51
C ASN A 119 -2.00 -26.84 -7.28
N HIS A 120 -2.39 -27.01 -8.56
CA HIS A 120 -1.97 -28.13 -9.40
C HIS A 120 -0.78 -27.83 -10.31
N CYS A 121 -0.79 -26.70 -11.05
CA CYS A 121 0.27 -26.39 -12.02
C CYS A 121 1.10 -25.14 -11.70
N ASN A 122 0.86 -24.51 -10.55
CA ASN A 122 1.50 -23.27 -10.11
C ASN A 122 1.38 -22.08 -11.10
N SER A 123 0.45 -22.15 -12.06
CA SER A 123 0.18 -21.01 -12.94
C SER A 123 -0.51 -19.89 -12.17
N GLY A 124 -0.12 -18.63 -12.41
CA GLY A 124 -0.79 -17.45 -11.88
C GLY A 124 -2.12 -17.12 -12.58
N GLY A 125 -2.54 -17.89 -13.58
CA GLY A 125 -3.74 -17.64 -14.37
C GLY A 125 -3.54 -18.07 -15.83
N PRO A 126 -4.43 -17.66 -16.75
CA PRO A 126 -5.69 -16.97 -16.50
C PRO A 126 -6.71 -17.82 -15.72
N TRP A 127 -7.68 -17.17 -15.09
CA TRP A 127 -8.71 -17.82 -14.27
C TRP A 127 -10.10 -17.69 -14.88
N LYS A 128 -10.88 -18.77 -14.79
CA LYS A 128 -12.31 -18.78 -15.16
C LYS A 128 -13.15 -18.84 -13.89
N ILE A 129 -14.04 -17.86 -13.72
CA ILE A 129 -15.03 -17.81 -12.64
C ILE A 129 -16.26 -18.66 -13.06
N PRO A 130 -16.59 -19.75 -12.34
CA PRO A 130 -17.81 -20.51 -12.59
C PRO A 130 -19.08 -19.65 -12.39
N SER A 131 -20.16 -19.97 -13.11
CA SER A 131 -21.39 -19.17 -13.06
C SER A 131 -22.02 -19.06 -11.66
N HIS A 132 -21.86 -20.09 -10.82
CA HIS A 132 -22.29 -20.06 -9.42
C HIS A 132 -21.49 -19.03 -8.61
N THR A 133 -20.16 -19.13 -8.68
CA THR A 133 -19.23 -18.20 -8.03
C THR A 133 -19.43 -16.77 -8.48
N LEU A 134 -19.73 -16.55 -9.77
CA LEU A 134 -20.06 -15.22 -10.27
C LEU A 134 -21.34 -14.65 -9.62
N ARG A 135 -22.34 -15.49 -9.32
CA ARG A 135 -23.54 -15.06 -8.60
C ARG A 135 -23.23 -14.72 -7.14
N GLU A 136 -22.43 -15.54 -6.47
CA GLU A 136 -21.97 -15.27 -5.09
C GLU A 136 -21.25 -13.93 -4.99
N LEU A 137 -20.26 -13.69 -5.86
CA LEU A 137 -19.50 -12.44 -5.92
C LEU A 137 -20.41 -11.22 -6.15
N LYS A 138 -21.42 -11.35 -7.02
CA LYS A 138 -22.39 -10.27 -7.26
C LYS A 138 -23.23 -9.98 -6.02
N VAL A 139 -23.66 -11.00 -5.29
CA VAL A 139 -24.41 -10.82 -4.04
C VAL A 139 -23.55 -10.10 -3.01
N GLU A 140 -22.27 -10.46 -2.89
CA GLU A 140 -21.32 -9.81 -1.99
C GLU A 140 -21.12 -8.32 -2.31
N ILE A 141 -20.92 -7.99 -3.59
CA ILE A 141 -20.79 -6.59 -4.03
C ILE A 141 -22.08 -5.80 -3.76
N MET A 142 -23.25 -6.41 -3.94
CA MET A 142 -24.53 -5.74 -3.68
C MET A 142 -24.82 -5.58 -2.18
N SER A 143 -24.49 -6.57 -1.35
CA SER A 143 -24.68 -6.52 0.10
C SER A 143 -23.78 -5.44 0.72
N SER A 144 -22.50 -5.39 0.33
CA SER A 144 -21.57 -4.32 0.73
C SER A 144 -22.09 -2.94 0.34
N PHE A 145 -22.68 -2.80 -0.85
CA PHE A 145 -23.16 -1.50 -1.35
C PHE A 145 -24.36 -1.01 -0.54
N LEU A 146 -25.28 -1.92 -0.24
CA LEU A 146 -26.44 -1.65 0.61
C LEU A 146 -25.98 -1.29 2.02
N ALA A 147 -25.07 -2.06 2.61
CA ALA A 147 -24.53 -1.77 3.93
C ALA A 147 -23.88 -0.38 4.02
N ALA A 148 -23.09 -0.01 3.00
CA ALA A 148 -22.46 1.30 2.87
C ALA A 148 -23.50 2.44 2.81
N SER A 149 -24.59 2.20 2.06
CA SER A 149 -25.67 3.18 1.87
C SER A 149 -26.45 3.47 3.15
N PHE A 150 -26.52 2.52 4.09
CA PHE A 150 -27.22 2.68 5.37
C PHE A 150 -26.29 3.09 6.54
N LYS A 151 -25.01 3.39 6.28
CA LYS A 151 -23.99 3.72 7.31
C LYS A 151 -23.99 2.71 8.46
N LEU A 152 -24.19 1.43 8.16
CA LEU A 152 -24.03 0.38 9.16
C LEU A 152 -22.55 0.36 9.57
N GLU A 153 -22.25 0.49 10.86
CA GLU A 153 -20.88 0.66 11.40
C GLU A 153 -19.92 -0.51 11.06
N ALA A 154 -20.42 -1.61 10.50
CA ALA A 154 -19.66 -2.77 10.04
C ALA A 154 -18.77 -2.52 8.79
N LEU A 155 -18.59 -1.28 8.34
CA LEU A 155 -17.97 -0.97 7.04
C LEU A 155 -16.44 -0.95 7.01
N ASN A 156 -15.77 -0.84 8.16
CA ASN A 156 -14.30 -0.91 8.19
C ASN A 156 -13.74 -2.31 7.90
N GLN A 157 -14.61 -3.32 7.79
CA GLN A 157 -14.24 -4.72 7.52
C GLN A 157 -14.80 -5.24 6.19
N SER A 158 -15.34 -4.38 5.32
CA SER A 158 -15.90 -4.85 4.04
C SER A 158 -14.81 -5.42 3.13
N LYS A 159 -15.06 -6.63 2.62
CA LYS A 159 -14.22 -7.33 1.63
C LYS A 159 -14.23 -6.62 0.27
N VAL A 160 -15.19 -5.72 0.03
CA VAL A 160 -15.39 -5.04 -1.24
C VAL A 160 -15.00 -3.56 -1.14
N ILE A 161 -14.14 -3.13 -2.06
CA ILE A 161 -13.77 -1.72 -2.25
C ILE A 161 -14.44 -1.21 -3.52
N TYR A 162 -15.10 -0.05 -3.47
CA TYR A 162 -15.62 0.60 -4.66
C TYR A 162 -14.56 1.52 -5.27
N GLY A 163 -14.14 1.21 -6.49
CA GLY A 163 -13.06 1.90 -7.17
C GLY A 163 -12.22 0.96 -8.02
N LYS A 164 -10.99 1.39 -8.31
CA LYS A 164 -10.03 0.61 -9.09
C LYS A 164 -8.76 0.39 -8.31
N MET A 165 -8.23 -0.82 -8.42
CA MET A 165 -6.84 -1.10 -8.07
C MET A 165 -6.00 -0.88 -9.32
N VAL A 166 -5.19 0.16 -9.30
CA VAL A 166 -4.30 0.49 -10.43
C VAL A 166 -2.91 0.63 -9.87
N SER A 167 -1.93 0.09 -10.58
CA SER A 167 -0.52 0.33 -10.25
C SER A 167 -0.20 1.82 -10.30
N GLU A 168 0.91 2.21 -9.70
CA GLU A 168 1.46 3.56 -9.80
C GLU A 168 1.79 3.97 -11.25
N ASP A 169 2.05 3.00 -12.15
CA ASP A 169 2.26 3.26 -13.58
C ASP A 169 0.98 3.18 -14.44
N GLY A 170 -0.21 3.11 -13.82
CA GLY A 170 -1.48 3.08 -14.54
C GLY A 170 -1.92 1.71 -15.09
N TYR A 171 -1.14 0.65 -14.87
CA TYR A 171 -1.48 -0.73 -15.21
C TYR A 171 -2.72 -1.22 -14.45
N TYR A 172 -3.65 -1.76 -15.22
CA TYR A 172 -4.91 -2.33 -14.75
C TYR A 172 -4.83 -3.85 -14.82
N TYR A 173 -5.18 -4.51 -13.72
CA TYR A 173 -5.11 -5.97 -13.59
C TYR A 173 -6.40 -6.53 -13.00
N THR A 174 -6.77 -7.74 -13.41
CA THR A 174 -7.89 -8.47 -12.78
C THR A 174 -7.39 -9.28 -11.60
N TRP A 175 -6.28 -10.00 -11.77
CA TRP A 175 -5.68 -10.84 -10.73
C TRP A 175 -4.34 -10.27 -10.31
N LEU A 176 -4.01 -10.33 -9.02
CA LEU A 176 -2.73 -9.81 -8.53
C LEU A 176 -1.51 -10.53 -9.15
N THR A 177 -1.68 -11.76 -9.61
CA THR A 177 -0.66 -12.48 -10.40
C THR A 177 -0.41 -11.87 -11.78
N ASP A 178 -1.40 -11.20 -12.39
CA ASP A 178 -1.17 -10.42 -13.62
C ASP A 178 -0.32 -9.17 -13.31
N TYR A 179 -0.55 -8.56 -12.15
CA TYR A 179 0.26 -7.44 -11.64
C TYR A 179 1.70 -7.87 -11.35
N GLU A 180 1.88 -9.02 -10.70
CA GLU A 180 3.20 -9.63 -10.50
C GLU A 180 3.90 -9.83 -11.85
N GLU A 181 3.22 -10.45 -12.82
CA GLU A 181 3.80 -10.73 -14.13
C GLU A 181 4.20 -9.45 -14.87
N HIS A 182 3.38 -8.39 -14.79
CA HIS A 182 3.71 -7.06 -15.34
C HIS A 182 5.02 -6.51 -14.78
N TYR A 183 5.22 -6.55 -13.46
CA TYR A 183 6.46 -6.06 -12.85
C TYR A 183 7.65 -6.99 -13.07
N LEU A 184 7.48 -8.32 -13.03
CA LEU A 184 8.55 -9.26 -13.36
C LEU A 184 9.02 -9.11 -14.80
N ASN A 185 8.12 -8.77 -15.74
CA ASN A 185 8.51 -8.44 -17.12
C ASN A 185 9.38 -7.19 -17.20
N LYS A 186 9.06 -6.13 -16.44
CA LYS A 186 9.92 -4.94 -16.37
C LYS A 186 11.28 -5.24 -15.73
N LEU A 187 11.29 -6.04 -14.67
CA LEU A 187 12.52 -6.45 -13.99
C LEU A 187 13.38 -7.36 -14.86
N SER A 188 12.78 -8.18 -15.73
CA SER A 188 13.53 -8.98 -16.71
C SER A 188 14.31 -8.10 -17.70
N GLN A 189 13.82 -6.89 -17.98
CA GLN A 189 14.49 -5.92 -18.86
C GLN A 189 15.49 -5.04 -18.11
N ASN A 190 15.18 -4.68 -16.86
CA ASN A 190 16.05 -3.88 -16.02
C ASN A 190 15.98 -4.34 -14.54
N PRO A 191 16.79 -5.34 -14.15
CA PRO A 191 16.74 -5.92 -12.81
C PRO A 191 17.20 -4.95 -11.71
N ILE A 192 17.94 -3.89 -12.04
CA ILE A 192 18.54 -2.98 -11.05
C ILE A 192 17.58 -1.86 -10.59
N ASN A 193 16.34 -1.84 -11.06
CA ASN A 193 15.38 -0.79 -10.70
C ASN A 193 14.76 -1.06 -9.31
N ALA A 194 15.35 -0.45 -8.28
CA ALA A 194 14.91 -0.59 -6.88
C ALA A 194 13.45 -0.21 -6.63
N LEU A 195 12.93 0.83 -7.31
CA LEU A 195 11.53 1.25 -7.16
C LEU A 195 10.55 0.20 -7.67
N ILE A 196 10.90 -0.52 -8.75
CA ILE A 196 10.05 -1.59 -9.25
C ILE A 196 10.03 -2.76 -8.26
N TRP A 197 11.18 -3.12 -7.70
CA TRP A 197 11.25 -4.13 -6.64
C TRP A 197 10.41 -3.73 -5.42
N ASN A 198 10.50 -2.47 -4.97
CA ASN A 198 9.67 -1.96 -3.88
C ASN A 198 8.17 -2.07 -4.19
N ARG A 199 7.73 -1.65 -5.39
CA ARG A 199 6.30 -1.74 -5.79
C ARG A 199 5.80 -3.18 -5.87
N LEU A 200 6.64 -4.11 -6.31
CA LEU A 200 6.34 -5.54 -6.27
C LEU A 200 6.19 -6.01 -4.81
N GLY A 201 7.11 -5.61 -3.92
CA GLY A 201 7.03 -5.88 -2.48
C GLY A 201 5.75 -5.36 -1.84
N ASN A 202 5.38 -4.10 -2.13
CA ASN A 202 4.14 -3.49 -1.63
C ASN A 202 2.91 -4.32 -2.03
N SER A 203 2.90 -4.86 -3.25
CA SER A 203 1.80 -5.69 -3.73
C SER A 203 1.70 -7.03 -3.03
N TYR A 204 2.83 -7.68 -2.75
CA TYR A 204 2.87 -8.91 -1.97
C TYR A 204 2.45 -8.67 -0.52
N PHE A 205 2.94 -7.60 0.10
CA PHE A 205 2.62 -7.25 1.49
C PHE A 205 1.11 -7.01 1.67
N ARG A 206 0.49 -6.22 0.78
CA ARG A 206 -0.97 -6.00 0.79
C ARG A 206 -1.79 -7.27 0.59
N ALA A 207 -1.20 -8.29 -0.03
CA ALA A 207 -1.82 -9.60 -0.24
C ALA A 207 -1.53 -10.60 0.87
N GLY A 208 -0.90 -10.16 1.97
CA GLY A 208 -0.51 -11.01 3.10
C GLY A 208 0.71 -11.90 2.83
N ARG A 209 1.40 -11.73 1.70
CA ARG A 209 2.58 -12.51 1.32
C ARG A 209 3.87 -11.86 1.80
N SER A 210 4.02 -11.78 3.13
CA SER A 210 5.17 -11.16 3.79
C SER A 210 6.50 -11.82 3.43
N ASP A 211 6.49 -13.13 3.13
CA ASP A 211 7.64 -13.87 2.62
C ASP A 211 8.14 -13.32 1.27
N LEU A 212 7.24 -13.19 0.28
CA LEU A 212 7.59 -12.64 -1.04
C LEU A 212 7.85 -11.14 -0.99
N ALA A 213 7.14 -10.42 -0.11
CA ALA A 213 7.38 -9.00 0.11
C ALA A 213 8.81 -8.76 0.60
N ALA A 214 9.27 -9.54 1.58
CA ALA A 214 10.64 -9.47 2.08
C ALA A 214 11.66 -9.72 0.97
N VAL A 215 11.46 -10.74 0.13
CA VAL A 215 12.32 -10.99 -1.04
C VAL A 215 12.46 -9.74 -1.91
N ALA A 216 11.32 -9.13 -2.27
CA ALA A 216 11.30 -7.98 -3.16
C ALA A 216 11.93 -6.74 -2.52
N TYR A 217 11.65 -6.46 -1.24
CA TYR A 217 12.28 -5.35 -0.51
C TYR A 217 13.80 -5.56 -0.34
N GLU A 218 14.26 -6.78 -0.09
CA GLU A 218 15.69 -7.10 -0.04
C GLU A 218 16.37 -6.85 -1.39
N GLN A 219 15.73 -7.16 -2.52
CA GLN A 219 16.27 -6.78 -3.85
C GLN A 219 16.26 -5.27 -4.07
N ALA A 220 15.21 -4.57 -3.64
CA ALA A 220 15.17 -3.12 -3.73
C ALA A 220 16.35 -2.48 -2.99
N ILE A 221 16.59 -2.92 -1.74
CA ILE A 221 17.71 -2.47 -0.90
C ILE A 221 19.07 -2.87 -1.49
N ARG A 222 19.16 -4.05 -2.12
CA ARG A 222 20.40 -4.51 -2.77
C ARG A 222 20.80 -3.60 -3.93
N HIS A 223 19.83 -3.10 -4.68
CA HIS A 223 20.08 -2.23 -5.84
C HIS A 223 20.15 -0.74 -5.49
N ASP A 224 19.45 -0.32 -4.44
CA ASP A 224 19.57 0.99 -3.83
C ASP A 224 19.55 0.84 -2.31
N SER A 225 20.72 0.92 -1.68
CA SER A 225 20.85 0.80 -0.23
C SER A 225 20.22 1.96 0.55
N LYS A 226 19.73 2.99 -0.14
CA LYS A 226 19.01 4.14 0.45
C LYS A 226 17.52 4.11 0.12
N GLN A 227 17.00 2.95 -0.30
CA GLN A 227 15.60 2.77 -0.63
C GLN A 227 14.72 2.75 0.63
N MET A 228 14.43 3.96 1.13
CA MET A 228 13.72 4.26 2.38
C MET A 228 12.43 3.45 2.57
N GLU A 229 11.53 3.45 1.59
CA GLU A 229 10.24 2.73 1.69
C GLU A 229 10.42 1.22 1.89
N SER A 230 11.49 0.62 1.34
CA SER A 230 11.74 -0.82 1.52
C SER A 230 12.34 -1.14 2.88
N HIS A 231 13.15 -0.23 3.44
CA HIS A 231 13.59 -0.35 4.84
C HIS A 231 12.42 -0.26 5.80
N TYR A 232 11.51 0.69 5.59
CA TYR A 232 10.29 0.83 6.39
C TYR A 232 9.44 -0.44 6.37
N SER A 233 9.08 -0.92 5.16
CA SER A 233 8.23 -2.09 5.02
C SER A 233 8.88 -3.38 5.51
N LEU A 234 10.19 -3.56 5.28
CA LEU A 234 10.90 -4.73 5.82
C LEU A 234 11.01 -4.67 7.34
N GLY A 235 11.21 -3.49 7.92
CA GLY A 235 11.20 -3.27 9.36
C GLY A 235 9.89 -3.73 9.99
N HIS A 236 8.76 -3.25 9.47
CA HIS A 236 7.42 -3.66 9.90
C HIS A 236 7.20 -5.17 9.79
N ILE A 237 7.51 -5.76 8.63
CA ILE A 237 7.38 -7.22 8.43
C ILE A 237 8.19 -8.00 9.47
N LEU A 238 9.40 -7.55 9.80
CA LEU A 238 10.27 -8.27 10.73
C LEU A 238 9.77 -8.15 12.18
N LEU A 239 9.25 -6.99 12.58
CA LEU A 239 8.58 -6.83 13.87
C LEU A 239 7.37 -7.79 13.99
N ASP A 240 6.50 -7.82 12.98
CA ASP A 240 5.31 -8.69 12.96
C ASP A 240 5.66 -10.18 13.03
N ASN A 241 6.78 -10.58 12.40
CA ASN A 241 7.25 -11.96 12.41
C ASN A 241 8.14 -12.30 13.63
N GLY A 242 8.31 -11.36 14.56
CA GLY A 242 9.05 -11.54 15.81
C GLY A 242 10.57 -11.37 15.73
N ASP A 243 11.15 -11.08 14.56
CA ASP A 243 12.58 -10.72 14.40
C ASP A 243 12.80 -9.24 14.75
N ARG A 244 12.57 -8.92 16.03
CA ARG A 244 12.54 -7.54 16.53
C ARG A 244 13.85 -6.78 16.31
N GLU A 245 14.98 -7.43 16.57
CA GLU A 245 16.31 -6.82 16.40
C GLU A 245 16.53 -6.39 14.94
N ALA A 246 16.27 -7.27 13.97
CA ALA A 246 16.42 -6.94 12.56
C ALA A 246 15.39 -5.89 12.11
N GLY A 247 14.17 -5.95 12.63
CA GLY A 247 13.12 -4.97 12.37
C GLY A 247 13.54 -3.55 12.75
N ILE A 248 14.05 -3.37 13.97
CA ILE A 248 14.51 -2.08 14.46
C ILE A 248 15.69 -1.55 13.63
N VAL A 249 16.65 -2.40 13.25
CA VAL A 249 17.75 -1.98 12.36
C VAL A 249 17.21 -1.38 11.06
N HIS A 250 16.20 -2.01 10.45
CA HIS A 250 15.60 -1.49 9.22
C HIS A 250 14.78 -0.21 9.45
N LEU A 251 14.03 -0.10 10.55
CA LEU A 251 13.34 1.14 10.92
C LEU A 251 14.31 2.31 11.14
N ARG A 252 15.48 2.08 11.77
CA ARG A 252 16.53 3.09 11.89
C ARG A 252 17.06 3.54 10.53
N LEU A 253 17.29 2.59 9.61
CA LEU A 253 17.73 2.91 8.25
C LEU A 253 16.69 3.75 7.48
N THR A 254 15.39 3.59 7.76
CA THR A 254 14.34 4.49 7.23
C THR A 254 14.59 5.94 7.63
N LEU A 255 14.79 6.20 8.93
CA LEU A 255 15.09 7.56 9.44
C LEU A 255 16.36 8.13 8.79
N MET A 256 17.41 7.31 8.69
CA MET A 256 18.72 7.74 8.18
C MET A 256 18.73 8.02 6.67
N THR A 257 17.87 7.37 5.89
CA THR A 257 17.88 7.49 4.42
C THR A 257 16.93 8.58 3.89
N ALA A 258 16.00 9.06 4.72
CA ALA A 258 14.92 9.98 4.35
C ALA A 258 15.39 11.26 3.63
N HIS A 259 16.37 11.97 4.19
CA HIS A 259 16.90 13.21 3.61
C HIS A 259 17.48 13.05 2.18
N THR A 260 17.88 11.84 1.79
CA THR A 260 18.33 11.53 0.42
C THR A 260 17.24 10.99 -0.50
N TYR A 261 16.14 10.48 0.04
CA TYR A 261 15.14 9.74 -0.70
C TYR A 261 14.18 10.67 -1.48
N PRO A 262 14.15 10.63 -2.84
CA PRO A 262 13.44 11.65 -3.61
C PRO A 262 12.05 11.25 -4.10
N TYR A 263 11.62 10.01 -3.87
CA TYR A 263 10.46 9.43 -4.55
C TYR A 263 9.15 9.50 -3.76
N LEU A 264 9.21 9.98 -2.51
CA LEU A 264 8.05 10.14 -1.63
C LEU A 264 7.66 11.62 -1.49
N ASP A 265 6.35 11.90 -1.39
CA ASP A 265 5.89 13.25 -1.10
C ASP A 265 6.41 13.70 0.27
N PRO A 266 6.79 14.98 0.46
CA PRO A 266 7.23 15.44 1.78
C PRO A 266 6.19 15.24 2.89
N ALA A 267 4.89 15.30 2.60
CA ALA A 267 3.87 15.01 3.60
C ALA A 267 3.86 13.53 3.98
N ASP A 268 3.75 12.65 2.98
CA ASP A 268 3.76 11.19 3.16
C ASP A 268 5.06 10.72 3.85
N MET A 269 6.20 11.33 3.52
CA MET A 269 7.48 11.06 4.16
C MET A 269 7.46 11.39 5.64
N ARG A 270 6.91 12.56 6.01
CA ARG A 270 6.84 12.94 7.41
C ARG A 270 5.94 12.01 8.20
N ASP A 271 4.80 11.63 7.62
CA ASP A 271 3.84 10.75 8.26
C ASP A 271 4.46 9.36 8.46
N MET A 272 5.12 8.79 7.43
CA MET A 272 5.88 7.54 7.53
C MET A 272 7.01 7.60 8.59
N LEU A 273 7.73 8.71 8.66
CA LEU A 273 8.78 8.90 9.66
C LEU A 273 8.21 8.99 11.08
N ALA A 274 7.06 9.64 11.26
CA ALA A 274 6.38 9.69 12.55
C ALA A 274 5.92 8.28 12.98
N GLU A 275 5.29 7.51 12.09
CA GLU A 275 4.94 6.10 12.36
C GLU A 275 6.18 5.27 12.72
N THR A 276 7.28 5.47 11.99
CA THR A 276 8.57 4.81 12.28
C THR A 276 9.05 5.11 13.70
N LEU A 277 8.93 6.35 14.13
CA LEU A 277 9.33 6.78 15.48
C LEU A 277 8.42 6.17 16.55
N ILE A 278 7.10 6.08 16.32
CA ILE A 278 6.17 5.38 17.23
C ILE A 278 6.62 3.94 17.42
N MET A 279 6.79 3.21 16.31
CA MET A 279 7.21 1.80 16.37
C MET A 279 8.53 1.63 17.13
N LEU A 280 9.51 2.52 16.91
CA LEU A 280 10.78 2.47 17.64
C LEU A 280 10.62 2.76 19.14
N ILE A 281 9.76 3.71 19.54
CA ILE A 281 9.52 4.06 20.94
C ILE A 281 8.80 2.91 21.66
N GLU A 282 7.78 2.32 21.04
CA GLU A 282 7.06 1.16 21.59
C GLU A 282 8.02 -0.02 21.86
N GLU A 283 8.97 -0.27 20.97
CA GLU A 283 9.98 -1.31 21.19
C GLU A 283 10.95 -0.97 22.34
N ILE A 284 11.30 0.31 22.55
CA ILE A 284 12.15 0.78 23.65
C ILE A 284 11.44 0.63 25.00
N GLU A 285 10.16 1.02 25.08
CA GLU A 285 9.37 0.91 26.32
C GLU A 285 9.23 -0.55 26.78
N ASN A 286 9.18 -1.49 25.83
CA ASN A 286 9.09 -2.91 26.11
C ASN A 286 10.44 -3.57 26.45
N ASN A 287 11.57 -2.89 26.23
CA ASN A 287 12.90 -3.45 26.48
C ASN A 287 13.95 -2.37 26.80
N GLU A 288 14.25 -2.20 28.09
CA GLU A 288 15.24 -1.22 28.59
C GLU A 288 16.66 -1.38 27.99
N GLN A 289 17.02 -2.55 27.45
CA GLN A 289 18.31 -2.75 26.76
C GLN A 289 18.36 -2.13 25.35
N LEU A 290 17.21 -1.73 24.78
CA LEU A 290 17.09 -1.13 23.45
C LEU A 290 17.14 0.41 23.46
N ALA A 291 17.27 1.02 24.65
CA ALA A 291 17.23 2.47 24.88
C ALA A 291 18.31 3.29 24.13
N GLU A 292 19.34 2.64 23.57
CA GLU A 292 20.42 3.29 22.83
C GLU A 292 20.17 3.41 21.30
N TRP A 293 18.98 3.05 20.79
CA TRP A 293 18.80 2.75 19.36
C TRP A 293 18.13 3.85 18.51
N LEU A 294 17.78 5.00 19.07
CA LEU A 294 17.53 6.17 18.20
C LEU A 294 18.84 6.51 17.48
N PRO A 295 18.85 6.70 16.14
CA PRO A 295 20.07 6.99 15.40
C PRO A 295 20.82 8.17 16.03
N LEU A 296 22.01 7.91 16.55
CA LEU A 296 22.80 8.94 17.23
C LEU A 296 23.34 9.93 16.20
N ARG A 297 23.61 11.16 16.66
CA ARG A 297 24.16 12.27 15.86
C ARG A 297 25.28 11.83 14.90
N GLU A 298 26.20 11.02 15.41
CA GLU A 298 27.40 10.57 14.70
C GLU A 298 27.07 9.58 13.57
N GLU A 299 26.06 8.73 13.76
CA GLU A 299 25.60 7.78 12.75
C GLU A 299 24.86 8.49 11.62
N ILE A 300 24.03 9.48 11.96
CA ILE A 300 23.35 10.33 10.99
C ILE A 300 24.41 11.05 10.14
N GLU A 301 25.37 11.73 10.76
CA GLU A 301 26.44 12.46 10.04
C GLU A 301 27.29 11.53 9.14
N ALA A 302 27.62 10.31 9.61
CA ALA A 302 28.39 9.33 8.85
C ALA A 302 27.64 8.74 7.65
N TYR A 303 26.33 8.53 7.75
CA TYR A 303 25.51 7.96 6.67
C TYR A 303 24.96 9.02 5.70
N SER A 304 24.78 10.27 6.19
CA SER A 304 24.18 11.40 5.46
C SER A 304 25.17 12.31 4.73
N GLY A 305 26.47 12.23 5.04
CA GLY A 305 27.47 13.14 4.49
C GLY A 305 27.32 14.59 5.01
N GLY A 306 26.87 14.76 6.26
CA GLY A 306 26.89 16.05 6.96
C GLY A 306 25.69 16.98 6.71
N ALA A 307 24.49 16.45 6.48
CA ALA A 307 23.31 17.24 6.11
C ALA A 307 22.54 17.90 7.28
N PHE A 308 22.99 17.74 8.53
CA PHE A 308 22.30 18.21 9.74
C PHE A 308 23.09 19.29 10.47
N ASN A 309 22.44 20.34 10.98
CA ASN A 309 23.10 21.38 11.78
C ASN A 309 23.03 21.07 13.28
N SER A 310 24.06 21.49 14.03
CA SER A 310 24.20 21.19 15.46
C SER A 310 23.17 21.86 16.37
N SER A 311 22.52 22.94 15.92
CA SER A 311 21.50 23.66 16.69
C SER A 311 20.13 22.98 16.70
N GLN A 312 19.74 22.34 15.58
CA GLN A 312 18.51 21.57 15.47
C GLN A 312 18.53 20.34 16.39
N ILE A 313 19.72 19.83 16.70
CA ILE A 313 19.94 18.59 17.44
C ILE A 313 19.78 18.77 18.96
N SER A 314 20.00 19.97 19.50
CA SER A 314 19.77 20.28 20.93
C SER A 314 18.30 20.26 21.31
N GLU A 315 17.39 20.51 20.36
CA GLU A 315 15.94 20.51 20.60
C GLU A 315 15.39 19.07 20.73
N ILE A 316 16.10 18.06 20.21
CA ILE A 316 15.66 16.64 20.25
C ILE A 316 15.49 16.14 21.69
N SER A 317 16.42 16.44 22.60
CA SER A 317 16.36 15.88 23.96
C SER A 317 15.28 16.53 24.83
N GLU A 318 14.84 17.75 24.49
CA GLU A 318 13.72 18.42 25.17
C GLU A 318 12.37 17.96 24.60
N ILE A 319 12.29 17.70 23.29
CA ILE A 319 11.06 17.24 22.62
C ILE A 319 10.63 15.84 23.10
N VAL A 320 11.57 14.95 23.40
CA VAL A 320 11.29 13.55 23.81
C VAL A 320 10.51 13.45 25.13
N LEU A 321 10.51 14.49 25.97
CA LEU A 321 9.86 14.47 27.29
C LEU A 321 8.35 14.74 27.28
N ASP A 322 7.76 15.20 26.17
CA ASP A 322 6.33 15.54 26.04
C ASP A 322 5.64 14.83 24.84
N LEU A 323 6.17 13.69 24.38
CA LEU A 323 5.61 12.97 23.22
C LEU A 323 4.41 12.11 23.62
N ASP A 324 3.26 12.38 22.99
CA ASP A 324 2.08 11.52 23.04
C ASP A 324 2.17 10.51 21.88
N THR A 325 2.43 9.24 22.20
CA THR A 325 2.52 8.16 21.21
C THR A 325 1.17 7.79 20.58
N GLU A 326 0.04 8.23 21.18
CA GLU A 326 -1.29 8.05 20.61
C GLU A 326 -1.64 9.09 19.52
N ASP A 327 -0.92 10.23 19.48
CA ASP A 327 -1.05 11.25 18.45
C ASP A 327 0.20 11.34 17.57
N ILE A 328 0.13 10.74 16.37
CA ILE A 328 1.19 10.80 15.35
C ILE A 328 1.70 12.24 15.08
N THR A 329 0.85 13.26 15.25
CA THR A 329 1.24 14.64 14.98
C THR A 329 2.18 15.22 16.03
N SER A 330 2.23 14.64 17.23
CA SER A 330 3.19 14.98 18.29
C SER A 330 4.64 14.72 17.85
N LEU A 331 4.85 13.72 16.99
CA LEU A 331 6.15 13.31 16.47
C LEU A 331 6.57 14.04 15.20
N TYR A 332 5.71 14.86 14.59
CA TYR A 332 6.06 15.61 13.38
C TYR A 332 7.29 16.49 13.53
N PRO A 333 7.53 17.22 14.64
CA PRO A 333 8.76 17.97 14.81
C PRO A 333 10.01 17.08 14.68
N LEU A 334 9.99 15.90 15.33
CA LEU A 334 11.10 14.96 15.29
C LEU A 334 11.26 14.33 13.90
N ALA A 335 10.16 13.92 13.26
CA ALA A 335 10.17 13.42 11.89
C ALA A 335 10.74 14.44 10.89
N GLU A 336 10.33 15.71 11.01
CA GLU A 336 10.77 16.81 10.14
C GLU A 336 12.29 17.08 10.22
N MET A 337 12.94 16.68 11.31
CA MET A 337 14.40 16.73 11.40
C MET A 337 15.06 15.77 10.41
N TYR A 338 14.59 14.53 10.33
CA TYR A 338 15.16 13.50 9.46
C TYR A 338 14.96 13.78 7.95
N MET A 339 14.03 14.67 7.61
CA MET A 339 13.69 15.02 6.22
C MET A 339 14.74 15.87 5.51
N GLY A 340 15.63 16.58 6.22
CA GLY A 340 16.61 17.49 5.62
C GLY A 340 15.97 18.49 4.64
N LYS A 341 16.45 18.50 3.37
CA LYS A 341 15.96 19.42 2.32
C LYS A 341 14.47 19.28 1.97
N TRP A 342 13.83 18.17 2.33
CA TRP A 342 12.41 17.95 2.02
C TRP A 342 11.48 18.79 2.91
N ASN A 343 11.95 19.23 4.08
CA ASN A 343 11.18 20.11 4.97
C ASN A 343 10.85 21.46 4.31
N GLU A 344 11.80 22.05 3.56
CA GLU A 344 11.55 23.29 2.82
C GLU A 344 10.37 23.14 1.82
N LYS A 345 10.32 21.99 1.12
CA LYS A 345 9.23 21.68 0.18
C LYS A 345 7.90 21.48 0.90
N LEU A 346 7.88 20.83 2.06
CA LEU A 346 6.69 20.68 2.89
C LEU A 346 6.08 22.04 3.26
N LEU A 347 6.92 22.99 3.71
CA LEU A 347 6.48 24.34 4.10
C LEU A 347 5.93 25.13 2.91
N THR A 348 6.52 24.99 1.73
CA THR A 348 6.01 25.66 0.51
C THR A 348 4.64 25.11 0.07
N LYS A 349 4.41 23.80 0.16
CA LYS A 349 3.10 23.19 -0.15
C LYS A 349 2.01 23.63 0.82
N LYS A 350 2.27 23.62 2.14
CA LYS A 350 1.31 24.14 3.14
C LYS A 350 0.99 25.63 2.92
N ARG A 351 1.94 26.45 2.44
CA ARG A 351 1.71 27.86 2.08
C ARG A 351 0.87 28.02 0.80
N SER A 352 1.00 27.11 -0.17
CA SER A 352 0.23 27.16 -1.43
C SER A 352 -1.26 26.80 -1.27
N VAL A 353 -1.63 26.06 -0.21
CA VAL A 353 -3.03 25.73 0.14
C VAL A 353 -3.77 26.90 0.85
N ARG A 354 -3.12 28.05 1.07
CA ARG A 354 -3.77 29.28 1.56
C ARG A 354 -3.77 30.41 0.53
N LEU A 355 -4.43 30.22 -0.60
CA LEU A 355 -5.06 31.33 -1.33
C LEU A 355 -6.37 30.87 -1.99
N ASN A 356 -7.37 30.52 -1.18
CA ASN A 356 -8.71 30.92 -1.56
C ASN A 356 -8.69 32.44 -1.65
N LYS A 357 -8.62 32.97 -2.88
CA LYS A 357 -8.97 34.36 -3.15
C LYS A 357 -10.37 34.56 -2.57
N VAL A 358 -10.43 35.11 -1.35
CA VAL A 358 -11.62 35.76 -0.86
C VAL A 358 -11.89 36.86 -1.87
N VAL A 359 -12.86 36.62 -2.74
CA VAL A 359 -13.41 37.67 -3.58
C VAL A 359 -14.07 38.64 -2.62
N VAL A 360 -13.34 39.66 -2.19
CA VAL A 360 -13.90 40.80 -1.49
C VAL A 360 -14.81 41.50 -2.49
N HIS A 361 -16.10 41.15 -2.47
CA HIS A 361 -17.13 41.96 -3.13
C HIS A 361 -17.20 43.30 -2.42
N SER A 362 -16.44 44.28 -2.92
CA SER A 362 -16.62 45.68 -2.57
C SER A 362 -18.06 46.07 -2.93
N LYS A 363 -18.93 46.20 -1.92
CA LYS A 363 -20.28 46.74 -2.09
C LYS A 363 -20.18 48.18 -2.59
N LYS A 364 -20.29 48.40 -3.91
CA LYS A 364 -20.58 49.72 -4.48
C LYS A 364 -21.96 50.16 -3.97
N LYS A 365 -22.00 51.20 -3.13
CA LYS A 365 -23.23 51.87 -2.70
C LYS A 365 -24.00 52.36 -3.94
N LYS A 366 -25.24 51.88 -4.12
CA LYS A 366 -26.18 52.43 -5.12
C LYS A 366 -26.66 53.81 -4.67
N PRO A 367 -26.77 54.80 -5.57
CA PRO A 367 -27.29 56.12 -5.22
C PRO A 367 -28.80 56.05 -4.97
N THR A 368 -29.22 56.65 -3.85
CA THR A 368 -30.59 56.78 -3.38
C THR A 368 -31.46 57.57 -4.37
N LYS A 369 -32.51 56.95 -4.92
CA LYS A 369 -33.58 57.63 -5.66
C LYS A 369 -34.52 58.33 -4.67
N LYS A 370 -34.56 59.66 -4.74
CA LYS A 370 -35.55 60.52 -4.04
C LYS A 370 -36.97 60.16 -4.49
N SER A 371 -37.86 59.80 -3.55
CA SER A 371 -39.30 59.67 -3.80
C SER A 371 -39.94 61.06 -3.92
N LYS A 372 -40.49 61.40 -5.08
CA LYS A 372 -41.38 62.56 -5.25
C LYS A 372 -42.77 62.21 -4.74
N HIS A 373 -43.23 62.92 -3.70
CA HIS A 373 -44.62 62.97 -3.28
C HIS A 373 -45.52 63.45 -4.44
N LYS A 374 -46.57 62.69 -4.76
CA LYS A 374 -47.76 63.20 -5.46
C LYS A 374 -48.89 63.32 -4.44
N LYS A 375 -49.26 64.57 -4.13
CA LYS A 375 -50.52 64.94 -3.48
C LYS A 375 -51.65 64.66 -4.46
N ALA A 376 -52.70 63.96 -4.03
CA ALA A 376 -54.02 63.97 -4.65
C ALA A 376 -55.02 64.44 -3.60
N SER A 377 -55.48 65.69 -3.74
CA SER A 377 -56.60 66.25 -2.99
C SER A 377 -57.91 65.88 -3.68
N LYS A 378 -58.87 65.41 -2.88
CA LYS A 378 -60.28 65.26 -3.24
C LYS A 378 -60.86 66.60 -3.74
N LYS A 379 -61.37 66.64 -4.96
CA LYS A 379 -62.80 66.84 -5.30
C LYS A 379 -62.96 66.95 -6.82
#